data_AF-A0A6L8HTX9-F1
#
_entry.id   AF-A0A6L8HTX9-F1
#
_cell.length_a   1.000
_cell.length_b   1.000
_cell.length_c   1.000
_cell.angle_alpha   90.00
_cell.angle_beta   90.00
_cell.angle_gamma   90.00
#
_symmetry.space_group_name_H-M   'P 1'
#
loop_
_entity.id
_entity.type
_entity.pdbx_description
1 polymer ?
#
loop_
_entity_poly.entity_id
_entity_poly.type
_entity_poly.pdbx_seq_one_letter_code
_entity_poly.pdbx_strand_id
1 'polypeptide(L)'
;MASTPRPSASASTASSATRFACTSEMSATRTTSSRCGVGHSNVPPYTGPAMTAAVETTLTTSSEDATRALGERLGARLRAGDVVLLSGDLGTGKTRLAQGIGRGLECPGPVTSPTFVLVNTHVGRERLFHADLYRIAGAADLSELGLWEEAERGVLVVEWPDRAEGHLPAATLTVEIAGSQGNERSFRLRAGDARGRELLASLELA
;
A
#
# COMPACT_ATOMS: atom_id res chain seq x y z
N MET A 1 -48.38 -32.12 24.71
CA MET A 1 -49.08 -31.22 25.65
C MET A 1 -48.06 -30.21 26.13
N ALA A 2 -48.22 -28.89 26.08
CA ALA A 2 -49.24 -28.00 25.48
C ALA A 2 -48.50 -26.63 25.30
N SER A 3 -48.42 -26.02 24.12
CA SER A 3 -49.35 -25.01 23.55
C SER A 3 -48.63 -23.68 23.30
N THR A 4 -48.90 -23.09 22.13
CA THR A 4 -48.54 -21.75 21.61
C THR A 4 -49.33 -20.62 22.32
N PRO A 5 -49.15 -19.28 22.07
CA PRO A 5 -48.92 -18.61 20.76
C PRO A 5 -48.05 -17.32 20.69
N ARG A 6 -48.02 -16.71 19.49
CA ARG A 6 -47.46 -15.36 19.13
C ARG A 6 -48.43 -14.20 19.49
N PRO A 7 -47.98 -12.93 19.45
CA PRO A 7 -48.19 -12.05 18.28
C PRO A 7 -46.91 -11.28 17.82
N SER A 8 -46.72 -10.60 16.66
CA SER A 8 -47.48 -10.32 15.42
C SER A 8 -48.01 -8.88 15.15
N ALA A 9 -47.13 -7.91 14.87
CA ALA A 9 -47.42 -6.59 14.24
C ALA A 9 -46.10 -5.98 13.67
N SER A 10 -46.04 -4.97 12.77
CA SER A 10 -46.65 -4.72 11.45
C SER A 10 -46.38 -3.24 11.08
N ALA A 11 -45.75 -2.99 9.93
CA ALA A 11 -45.76 -1.75 9.11
C ALA A 11 -45.38 -0.37 9.71
N SER A 12 -44.51 0.36 8.99
CA SER A 12 -44.81 1.77 8.64
C SER A 12 -44.13 2.17 7.31
N THR A 13 -44.81 3.01 6.53
CA THR A 13 -44.45 3.44 5.17
C THR A 13 -44.16 4.94 5.17
N ALA A 14 -43.12 5.41 4.47
CA ALA A 14 -42.94 6.80 4.03
C ALA A 14 -41.65 6.91 3.18
N SER A 15 -41.48 7.86 2.25
CA SER A 15 -42.42 8.61 1.40
C SER A 15 -41.61 9.27 0.27
N SER A 16 -42.19 9.44 -0.92
CA SER A 16 -41.53 10.12 -2.05
C SER A 16 -41.57 11.65 -1.94
N ALA A 17 -40.50 12.32 -2.35
CA ALA A 17 -40.51 13.67 -2.92
C ALA A 17 -39.31 13.80 -3.88
N THR A 18 -39.49 13.71 -5.20
CA THR A 18 -39.97 14.75 -6.14
C THR A 18 -38.84 15.67 -6.62
N ARG A 19 -38.69 15.70 -7.95
CA ARG A 19 -37.67 16.44 -8.70
C ARG A 19 -37.91 17.95 -8.64
N PHE A 20 -36.84 18.73 -8.79
CA PHE A 20 -36.92 20.04 -9.45
C PHE A 20 -35.84 20.15 -10.51
N ALA A 21 -36.26 20.40 -11.75
CA ALA A 21 -35.36 20.79 -12.84
C ALA A 21 -35.39 22.32 -12.97
N CYS A 22 -34.24 22.93 -13.24
CA CYS A 22 -34.18 24.33 -13.65
C CYS A 22 -33.47 24.42 -15.00
N THR A 23 -34.24 24.74 -16.04
CA THR A 23 -33.76 24.98 -17.42
C THR A 23 -34.06 26.42 -17.80
N SER A 24 -33.04 27.16 -18.25
CA SER A 24 -33.10 28.44 -19.02
C SER A 24 -31.80 29.22 -18.79
N GLU A 25 -31.33 30.07 -19.71
CA GLU A 25 -31.36 30.01 -21.18
C GLU A 25 -30.23 30.91 -21.70
N MET A 26 -29.94 30.84 -23.00
CA MET A 26 -28.87 31.65 -23.60
C MET A 26 -29.26 33.14 -23.70
N SER A 27 -28.30 34.05 -23.45
CA SER A 27 -28.34 35.37 -24.06
C SER A 27 -26.93 35.95 -24.20
N ALA A 28 -26.54 36.24 -25.44
CA ALA A 28 -25.23 36.79 -25.76
C ALA A 28 -25.33 37.83 -26.90
N THR A 29 -25.29 39.12 -26.54
CA THR A 29 -25.15 40.21 -27.51
C THR A 29 -24.19 41.31 -27.02
N ARG A 30 -23.03 41.34 -27.67
CA ARG A 30 -22.20 42.51 -28.02
C ARG A 30 -21.81 43.56 -26.95
N THR A 31 -20.51 43.53 -26.64
CA THR A 31 -19.58 44.65 -26.83
C THR A 31 -19.80 45.93 -26.03
N THR A 32 -18.94 46.16 -25.03
CA THR A 32 -18.27 47.46 -24.85
C THR A 32 -16.87 47.26 -24.26
N SER A 33 -15.94 48.13 -24.67
CA SER A 33 -14.58 48.17 -24.14
C SER A 33 -14.55 48.71 -22.72
N SER A 34 -13.96 47.96 -21.77
CA SER A 34 -13.34 48.57 -20.59
C SER A 34 -11.99 47.92 -20.29
N ARG A 35 -10.97 48.78 -20.12
CA ARG A 35 -9.58 48.38 -19.88
C ARG A 35 -9.35 48.27 -18.38
N CYS A 36 -9.62 47.11 -17.80
CA CYS A 36 -9.22 46.80 -16.42
C CYS A 36 -7.89 46.05 -16.44
N GLY A 37 -6.84 46.67 -15.89
CA GLY A 37 -5.53 46.04 -15.77
C GLY A 37 -5.56 44.93 -14.72
N VAL A 38 -5.51 43.67 -15.17
CA VAL A 38 -5.22 42.54 -14.29
C VAL A 38 -3.72 42.55 -14.06
N GLY A 39 -3.31 42.82 -12.81
CA GLY A 39 -1.91 42.73 -12.43
C GLY A 39 -1.38 41.32 -12.74
N HIS A 40 -0.30 41.23 -13.49
CA HIS A 40 0.39 39.96 -13.69
C HIS A 40 0.95 39.53 -12.35
N SER A 41 0.26 38.59 -11.69
CA SER A 41 0.74 37.95 -10.47
C SER A 41 2.08 37.30 -10.77
N ASN A 42 3.17 37.95 -10.36
CA ASN A 42 4.52 37.42 -10.50
C ASN A 42 4.76 36.36 -9.41
N VAL A 43 3.98 35.28 -9.49
CA VAL A 43 4.20 34.06 -8.70
C VAL A 43 5.37 33.35 -9.37
N PRO A 44 6.54 33.21 -8.72
CA PRO A 44 7.60 32.39 -9.27
C PRO A 44 7.06 30.96 -9.47
N PRO A 45 7.45 30.25 -10.54
CA PRO A 45 7.05 28.86 -10.70
C PRO A 45 7.46 28.09 -9.45
N TYR A 46 6.53 27.33 -8.86
CA TYR A 46 6.79 26.51 -7.68
C TYR A 46 7.87 25.48 -8.03
N THR A 47 9.12 25.78 -7.65
CA THR A 47 10.20 24.80 -7.56
C THR A 47 9.95 23.92 -6.35
N GLY A 48 9.00 22.99 -6.53
CA GLY A 48 8.91 21.82 -5.66
C GLY A 48 10.25 21.09 -5.60
N PRO A 49 10.52 20.32 -4.54
CA PRO A 49 11.77 19.58 -4.41
C PRO A 49 11.98 18.73 -5.66
N ALA A 50 13.16 18.85 -6.27
CA ALA A 50 13.47 18.13 -7.50
C ALA A 50 13.21 16.64 -7.30
N MET A 51 12.38 16.05 -8.16
CA MET A 51 12.20 14.59 -8.22
C MET A 51 13.58 13.96 -8.44
N THR A 52 14.17 13.44 -7.36
CA THR A 52 15.41 12.67 -7.49
C THR A 52 15.06 11.39 -8.21
N ALA A 53 15.84 11.04 -9.23
CA ALA A 53 15.58 9.84 -10.02
C ALA A 53 15.54 8.59 -9.11
N ALA A 54 14.60 7.70 -9.39
CA ALA A 54 14.50 6.43 -8.70
C ALA A 54 15.78 5.60 -8.93
N VAL A 55 16.23 4.90 -7.89
CA VAL A 55 17.42 4.04 -7.93
C VAL A 55 16.97 2.58 -7.83
N GLU A 56 17.69 1.71 -8.53
CA GLU A 56 17.40 0.29 -8.66
C GLU A 56 18.68 -0.53 -8.46
N THR A 57 18.56 -1.65 -7.77
CA THR A 57 19.63 -2.67 -7.69
C THR A 57 19.02 -4.07 -7.80
N THR A 58 19.85 -5.07 -8.11
CA THR A 58 19.42 -6.47 -8.21
C THR A 58 20.30 -7.37 -7.38
N LEU A 59 19.69 -8.13 -6.48
CA LEU A 59 20.34 -9.10 -5.60
C LEU A 59 19.86 -10.50 -5.95
N THR A 60 20.71 -11.51 -5.80
CA THR A 60 20.32 -12.92 -5.98
C THR A 60 20.51 -13.73 -4.70
N THR A 61 19.67 -14.75 -4.51
CA THR A 61 19.83 -15.73 -3.44
C THR A 61 19.71 -17.13 -4.01
N SER A 62 20.54 -18.08 -3.56
CA SER A 62 20.60 -19.46 -4.05
C SER A 62 19.86 -20.49 -3.17
N SER A 63 19.16 -20.03 -2.13
CA SER A 63 18.35 -20.87 -1.25
C SER A 63 17.27 -20.05 -0.54
N GLU A 64 16.23 -20.73 -0.06
CA GLU A 64 15.19 -20.09 0.74
C GLU A 64 15.69 -19.48 2.07
N ASP A 65 16.82 -19.96 2.59
CA ASP A 65 17.44 -19.42 3.80
C ASP A 65 18.32 -18.20 3.50
N ALA A 66 18.94 -18.14 2.32
CA ALA A 66 19.53 -16.91 1.82
C ALA A 66 18.44 -15.84 1.56
N THR A 67 17.24 -16.23 1.09
CA THR A 67 16.08 -15.33 1.02
C THR A 67 15.64 -14.82 2.41
N ARG A 68 15.61 -15.68 3.44
CA ARG A 68 15.37 -15.22 4.83
C ARG A 68 16.44 -14.25 5.29
N ALA A 69 17.72 -14.56 5.07
CA ALA A 69 18.83 -13.72 5.49
C ALA A 69 18.82 -12.34 4.81
N LEU A 70 18.44 -12.26 3.53
CA LEU A 70 18.19 -11.00 2.83
C LEU A 70 17.06 -10.20 3.51
N GLY A 71 15.93 -10.85 3.81
CA GLY A 71 14.82 -10.22 4.52
C GLY A 71 15.21 -9.76 5.93
N GLU A 72 16.02 -10.54 6.65
CA GLU A 72 16.50 -10.25 8.01
C GLU A 72 17.43 -9.04 8.02
N ARG A 73 18.36 -8.96 7.05
CA ARG A 73 19.20 -7.77 6.81
C ARG A 73 18.36 -6.52 6.54
N LEU A 74 17.32 -6.63 5.72
CA LEU A 74 16.39 -5.54 5.43
C LEU A 74 15.60 -5.14 6.69
N GLY A 75 14.93 -6.08 7.35
CA GLY A 75 14.13 -5.85 8.55
C GLY A 75 14.92 -5.19 9.69
N ALA A 76 16.20 -5.56 9.88
CA ALA A 76 17.08 -4.94 10.88
C ALA A 76 17.28 -3.42 10.68
N ARG A 77 16.97 -2.89 9.50
CA ARG A 77 17.12 -1.47 9.13
C ARG A 77 15.79 -0.73 9.00
N LEU A 78 14.65 -1.45 8.95
CA LEU A 78 13.32 -0.86 8.82
C LEU A 78 12.87 -0.21 10.15
N ARG A 79 12.01 0.81 10.05
CA ARG A 79 11.44 1.57 11.17
C ARG A 79 9.98 1.90 10.88
N ALA A 80 9.22 2.33 11.90
CA ALA A 80 7.87 2.84 11.69
C ALA A 80 7.80 3.93 10.60
N GLY A 81 6.81 3.83 9.71
CA GLY A 81 6.69 4.67 8.51
C GLY A 81 7.32 4.08 7.25
N ASP A 82 8.15 3.03 7.33
CA ASP A 82 8.68 2.36 6.14
C ASP A 82 7.65 1.39 5.53
N VAL A 83 7.45 1.49 4.21
CA VAL A 83 6.51 0.68 3.42
C VAL A 83 7.26 -0.14 2.38
N VAL A 84 7.11 -1.47 2.42
CA VAL A 84 7.76 -2.44 1.53
C VAL A 84 6.72 -3.19 0.70
N LEU A 85 6.76 -3.02 -0.62
CA LEU A 85 5.83 -3.67 -1.55
C LEU A 85 6.49 -4.89 -2.22
N LEU A 86 5.86 -6.06 -2.14
CA LEU A 86 6.40 -7.35 -2.61
C LEU A 86 5.59 -7.90 -3.80
N SER A 87 6.19 -7.85 -4.99
CA SER A 87 5.62 -8.33 -6.25
C SER A 87 6.36 -9.58 -6.76
N GLY A 88 5.69 -10.36 -7.61
CA GLY A 88 6.24 -11.56 -8.25
C GLY A 88 5.25 -12.72 -8.24
N ASP A 89 5.52 -13.76 -9.01
CA ASP A 89 4.60 -14.89 -9.20
C ASP A 89 4.31 -15.70 -7.92
N LEU A 90 3.36 -16.64 -8.02
CA LEU A 90 3.10 -17.61 -6.97
C LEU A 90 4.34 -18.51 -6.75
N GLY A 91 4.79 -18.66 -5.51
CA GLY A 91 5.95 -19.49 -5.16
C GLY A 91 7.34 -18.84 -5.35
N THR A 92 7.42 -17.56 -5.77
CA THR A 92 8.72 -16.86 -5.86
C THR A 92 9.35 -16.57 -4.49
N GLY A 93 8.59 -16.65 -3.40
CA GLY A 93 9.13 -16.53 -2.03
C GLY A 93 8.88 -15.18 -1.36
N LYS A 94 7.89 -14.40 -1.80
CA LYS A 94 7.42 -13.17 -1.11
C LYS A 94 7.25 -13.36 0.40
N THR A 95 6.45 -14.33 0.85
CA THR A 95 6.28 -14.67 2.28
C THR A 95 7.58 -15.12 2.96
N ARG A 96 8.53 -15.71 2.22
CA ARG A 96 9.85 -16.12 2.75
C ARG A 96 10.75 -14.91 3.02
N LEU A 97 10.64 -13.87 2.20
CA LEU A 97 11.27 -12.57 2.43
C LEU A 97 10.61 -11.84 3.62
N ALA A 98 9.27 -11.84 3.69
CA ALA A 98 8.52 -11.27 4.82
C ALA A 98 8.86 -11.97 6.16
N GLN A 99 9.08 -13.28 6.16
CA GLN A 99 9.62 -14.03 7.30
C GLN A 99 11.02 -13.56 7.73
N GLY A 100 11.89 -13.26 6.76
CA GLY A 100 13.16 -12.62 7.04
C GLY A 100 12.97 -11.25 7.68
N ILE A 101 12.12 -10.40 7.10
CA ILE A 101 11.83 -9.06 7.62
C ILE A 101 11.34 -9.13 9.08
N GLY A 102 10.42 -10.04 9.40
CA GLY A 102 9.97 -10.27 10.78
C GLY A 102 11.09 -10.65 11.75
N ARG A 103 12.07 -11.46 11.32
CA ARG A 103 13.26 -11.77 12.14
C ARG A 103 14.15 -10.56 12.36
N GLY A 104 14.39 -9.77 11.31
CA GLY A 104 15.15 -8.52 11.41
C GLY A 104 14.47 -7.45 12.27
N LEU A 105 13.13 -7.53 12.38
CA LEU A 105 12.32 -6.75 13.31
C LEU A 105 12.18 -7.40 14.69
N GLU A 106 12.92 -8.46 15.01
CA GLU A 106 12.91 -9.15 16.31
C GLU A 106 11.52 -9.67 16.73
N CYS A 107 10.67 -10.03 15.76
CA CYS A 107 9.36 -10.61 16.05
C CYS A 107 9.52 -12.01 16.68
N PRO A 108 8.93 -12.28 17.87
CA PRO A 108 9.18 -13.51 18.64
C PRO A 108 8.48 -14.76 18.09
N GLY A 109 7.52 -14.59 17.17
CA GLY A 109 6.72 -15.66 16.58
C GLY A 109 6.92 -15.77 15.06
N PRO A 110 6.48 -16.87 14.43
CA PRO A 110 6.56 -17.04 12.99
C PRO A 110 5.66 -16.03 12.26
N VAL A 111 6.24 -15.29 11.31
CA VAL A 111 5.46 -14.52 10.34
C VAL A 111 4.88 -15.48 9.30
N THR A 112 3.56 -15.39 9.10
CA THR A 112 2.81 -16.20 8.14
C THR A 112 2.08 -15.28 7.16
N SER A 113 1.79 -15.77 5.94
CA SER A 113 0.88 -15.06 5.04
C SER A 113 -0.51 -14.97 5.71
N PRO A 114 -1.13 -13.78 5.77
CA PRO A 114 -2.46 -13.57 6.33
C PRO A 114 -3.56 -14.03 5.34
N THR A 115 -3.45 -15.24 4.79
CA THR A 115 -4.22 -15.74 3.62
C THR A 115 -5.76 -15.74 3.78
N PHE A 116 -6.28 -15.49 4.99
CA PHE A 116 -7.71 -15.36 5.29
C PHE A 116 -8.11 -14.08 6.03
N VAL A 117 -7.17 -13.42 6.73
CA VAL A 117 -7.43 -12.18 7.50
C VAL A 117 -6.92 -10.93 6.78
N LEU A 118 -6.27 -11.11 5.62
CA LEU A 118 -5.66 -10.09 4.75
C LEU A 118 -4.52 -9.30 5.36
N VAL A 119 -4.53 -9.02 6.67
CA VAL A 119 -3.43 -8.41 7.43
C VAL A 119 -3.17 -9.18 8.74
N ASN A 120 -1.89 -9.43 9.04
CA ASN A 120 -1.40 -9.91 10.33
C ASN A 120 -0.53 -8.83 11.00
N THR A 121 -0.69 -8.62 12.31
CA THR A 121 0.23 -7.79 13.10
C THR A 121 1.20 -8.67 13.90
N HIS A 122 2.50 -8.39 13.79
CA HIS A 122 3.54 -8.97 14.63
C HIS A 122 4.24 -7.85 15.42
N VAL A 123 4.58 -8.08 16.69
CA VAL A 123 5.23 -7.09 17.56
C VAL A 123 6.62 -7.57 17.92
N GLY A 124 7.64 -6.88 17.43
CA GLY A 124 9.04 -7.03 17.82
C GLY A 124 9.64 -5.69 18.23
N ARG A 125 10.84 -5.37 17.74
CA ARG A 125 11.48 -4.04 17.85
C ARG A 125 10.59 -2.93 17.29
N GLU A 126 9.90 -3.23 16.19
CA GLU A 126 8.81 -2.42 15.62
C GLU A 126 7.55 -3.28 15.49
N ARG A 127 6.40 -2.65 15.25
CA ARG A 127 5.22 -3.36 14.75
C ARG A 127 5.43 -3.67 13.27
N LEU A 128 5.27 -4.93 12.89
CA LEU A 128 5.16 -5.36 11.51
C LEU A 128 3.69 -5.59 11.18
N PHE A 129 3.16 -4.81 10.25
CA PHE A 129 1.88 -5.07 9.58
C PHE A 129 2.20 -5.80 8.27
N HIS A 130 1.81 -7.07 8.20
CA HIS A 130 2.03 -7.92 7.02
C HIS A 130 0.69 -8.14 6.32
N ALA A 131 0.53 -7.59 5.13
CA ALA A 131 -0.66 -7.70 4.30
C ALA A 131 -0.43 -8.64 3.10
N ASP A 132 -1.44 -9.42 2.71
CA ASP A 132 -1.43 -10.25 1.49
C ASP A 132 -2.74 -10.04 0.73
N LEU A 133 -2.64 -9.29 -0.37
CA LEU A 133 -3.79 -8.82 -1.13
C LEU A 133 -4.22 -9.79 -2.24
N TYR A 134 -3.64 -10.99 -2.32
CA TYR A 134 -3.95 -11.98 -3.37
C TYR A 134 -5.46 -12.29 -3.52
N ARG A 135 -6.21 -12.14 -2.43
CA ARG A 135 -7.65 -12.49 -2.32
C ARG A 135 -8.58 -11.30 -2.08
N ILE A 136 -8.10 -10.06 -2.14
CA ILE A 136 -8.96 -8.87 -1.99
C ILE A 136 -10.02 -8.85 -3.10
N ALA A 137 -11.28 -8.52 -2.79
CA ALA A 137 -12.35 -8.56 -3.79
C ALA A 137 -12.46 -7.25 -4.60
N GLY A 138 -11.97 -6.13 -4.06
CA GLY A 138 -11.89 -4.86 -4.78
C GLY A 138 -11.52 -3.68 -3.88
N ALA A 139 -11.62 -2.47 -4.44
CA ALA A 139 -11.18 -1.23 -3.79
C ALA A 139 -11.93 -0.84 -2.50
N ALA A 140 -13.19 -1.28 -2.33
CA ALA A 140 -13.96 -1.05 -1.11
C ALA A 140 -13.29 -1.74 0.08
N ASP A 141 -13.05 -3.06 -0.02
CA ASP A 141 -12.39 -3.87 1.01
C ASP A 141 -11.02 -3.29 1.41
N LEU A 142 -10.22 -2.76 0.45
CA LEU A 142 -8.93 -2.13 0.73
C LEU A 142 -9.03 -0.95 1.68
N SER A 143 -10.08 -0.13 1.54
CA SER A 143 -10.29 1.03 2.41
C SER A 143 -10.65 0.63 3.85
N GLU A 144 -11.24 -0.55 4.04
CA GLU A 144 -11.55 -1.10 5.36
C GLU A 144 -10.33 -1.75 6.05
N LEU A 145 -9.24 -2.05 5.32
CA LEU A 145 -8.02 -2.61 5.91
C LEU A 145 -7.19 -1.61 6.73
N GLY A 146 -7.35 -0.30 6.53
CA GLY A 146 -6.63 0.73 7.30
C GLY A 146 -5.10 0.78 7.05
N LEU A 147 -4.65 0.42 5.84
CA LEU A 147 -3.22 0.27 5.52
C LEU A 147 -2.41 1.58 5.68
N TRP A 148 -3.06 2.76 5.60
CA TRP A 148 -2.40 4.05 5.82
C TRP A 148 -2.10 4.26 7.31
N GLU A 149 -3.09 4.04 8.16
CA GLU A 149 -2.96 4.13 9.62
C GLU A 149 -1.98 3.08 10.15
N GLU A 150 -1.91 1.90 9.53
CA GLU A 150 -0.90 0.88 9.84
C GLU A 150 0.52 1.31 9.45
N ALA A 151 0.71 1.88 8.26
CA ALA A 151 2.02 2.40 7.83
C ALA A 151 2.53 3.52 8.76
N GLU A 152 1.67 4.39 9.29
CA GLU A 152 2.06 5.40 10.27
C GLU A 152 2.48 4.81 11.63
N ARG A 153 2.01 3.60 11.96
CA ARG A 153 2.15 2.98 13.30
C ARG A 153 3.22 1.87 13.36
N GLY A 154 3.89 1.57 12.26
CA GLY A 154 4.85 0.48 12.16
C GLY A 154 5.45 0.34 10.76
N VAL A 155 6.05 -0.83 10.50
CA VAL A 155 6.52 -1.23 9.19
C VAL A 155 5.39 -1.93 8.46
N LEU A 156 5.03 -1.47 7.26
CA LEU A 156 4.04 -2.12 6.42
C LEU A 156 4.74 -2.96 5.32
N VAL A 157 4.41 -4.25 5.24
CA VAL A 157 4.86 -5.16 4.18
C VAL A 157 3.63 -5.68 3.44
N VAL A 158 3.55 -5.44 2.13
CA VAL A 158 2.38 -5.83 1.30
C VAL A 158 2.78 -6.81 0.22
N GLU A 159 2.28 -8.06 0.28
CA GLU A 159 2.30 -8.98 -0.85
C GLU A 159 1.17 -8.68 -1.84
N TRP A 160 1.48 -8.80 -3.14
CA TRP A 160 0.55 -8.54 -4.26
C TRP A 160 0.00 -7.09 -4.32
N PRO A 161 0.88 -6.07 -4.28
CA PRO A 161 0.47 -4.66 -4.30
C PRO A 161 -0.25 -4.25 -5.60
N ASP A 162 -0.09 -5.02 -6.67
CA ASP A 162 -0.84 -4.89 -7.94
C ASP A 162 -2.36 -4.96 -7.73
N ARG A 163 -2.82 -5.73 -6.75
CA ARG A 163 -4.25 -5.86 -6.41
C ARG A 163 -4.84 -4.62 -5.74
N ALA A 164 -4.01 -3.65 -5.38
CA ALA A 164 -4.48 -2.40 -4.79
C ALA A 164 -4.80 -1.31 -5.82
N GLU A 165 -4.46 -1.49 -7.10
CA GLU A 165 -4.73 -0.50 -8.17
C GLU A 165 -4.26 0.94 -7.84
N GLY A 166 -3.15 1.06 -7.10
CA GLY A 166 -2.59 2.34 -6.65
C GLY A 166 -3.13 2.88 -5.31
N HIS A 167 -4.08 2.19 -4.68
CA HIS A 167 -4.62 2.50 -3.35
C HIS A 167 -3.70 1.95 -2.25
N LEU A 168 -2.47 2.43 -2.18
CA LEU A 168 -1.49 2.11 -1.13
C LEU A 168 -0.76 3.36 -0.64
N PRO A 169 -0.23 3.34 0.59
CA PRO A 169 0.78 4.30 1.04
C PRO A 169 2.01 4.34 0.11
N ALA A 170 2.72 5.47 0.08
CA ALA A 170 3.90 5.63 -0.75
C ALA A 170 4.99 4.62 -0.36
N ALA A 171 5.46 3.83 -1.32
CA ALA A 171 6.47 2.80 -1.09
C ALA A 171 7.84 3.40 -0.79
N THR A 172 8.40 3.04 0.36
CA THR A 172 9.82 3.25 0.68
C THR A 172 10.69 2.33 -0.18
N LEU A 173 10.24 1.09 -0.40
CA LEU A 173 10.93 0.11 -1.22
C LEU A 173 9.93 -0.77 -1.97
N THR A 174 10.11 -0.92 -3.28
CA THR A 174 9.42 -1.94 -4.09
C THR A 174 10.38 -3.08 -4.41
N VAL A 175 9.95 -4.32 -4.19
CA VAL A 175 10.75 -5.54 -4.44
C VAL A 175 9.99 -6.43 -5.41
N GLU A 176 10.53 -6.60 -6.61
CA GLU A 176 10.04 -7.57 -7.60
C GLU A 176 10.88 -8.84 -7.51
N ILE A 177 10.24 -9.98 -7.24
CA ILE A 177 10.90 -11.27 -7.02
C ILE A 177 10.65 -12.20 -8.21
N ALA A 178 11.73 -12.59 -8.89
CA ALA A 178 11.71 -13.46 -10.06
C ALA A 178 12.43 -14.80 -9.78
N GLY A 179 12.08 -15.81 -10.57
CA GLY A 179 12.52 -17.19 -10.41
C GLY A 179 11.55 -17.99 -9.53
N SER A 180 10.91 -19.01 -10.12
CA SER A 180 10.04 -19.95 -9.41
C SER A 180 10.54 -21.39 -9.50
N GLN A 181 11.52 -21.65 -10.37
CA GLN A 181 12.10 -22.97 -10.62
C GLN A 181 13.47 -23.10 -9.94
N GLY A 182 13.72 -24.23 -9.28
CA GLY A 182 14.91 -24.43 -8.47
C GLY A 182 14.98 -23.49 -7.26
N ASN A 183 16.19 -23.34 -6.71
CA ASN A 183 16.41 -22.60 -5.45
C ASN A 183 16.87 -21.15 -5.65
N GLU A 184 17.20 -20.74 -6.88
CA GLU A 184 17.66 -19.39 -7.16
C GLU A 184 16.48 -18.40 -7.25
N ARG A 185 16.67 -17.21 -6.68
CA ARG A 185 15.73 -16.08 -6.72
C ARG A 185 16.48 -14.81 -7.04
N SER A 186 15.90 -13.99 -7.90
CA SER A 186 16.37 -12.63 -8.19
C SER A 186 15.41 -11.62 -7.58
N PHE A 187 15.97 -10.65 -6.86
CA PHE A 187 15.24 -9.58 -6.19
C PHE A 187 15.67 -8.27 -6.83
N ARG A 188 14.75 -7.64 -7.55
CA ARG A 188 14.91 -6.30 -8.11
C ARG A 188 14.32 -5.31 -7.11
N LEU A 189 15.17 -4.52 -6.45
CA LEU A 189 14.77 -3.57 -5.42
C LEU A 189 14.81 -2.15 -6.00
N ARG A 190 13.74 -1.37 -5.81
CA ARG A 190 13.58 0.00 -6.30
C ARG A 190 13.22 0.97 -5.18
N ALA A 191 13.86 2.14 -5.17
CA ALA A 191 13.60 3.22 -4.21
C ALA A 191 13.32 4.55 -4.94
N GLY A 192 12.23 5.22 -4.56
CA GLY A 192 11.82 6.51 -5.14
C GLY A 192 12.22 7.75 -4.33
N ASP A 193 12.56 7.60 -3.04
CA ASP A 193 12.80 8.71 -2.11
C ASP A 193 14.22 8.64 -1.49
N ALA A 194 14.50 9.50 -0.51
CA ALA A 194 15.78 9.45 0.21
C ALA A 194 15.90 8.20 1.09
N ARG A 195 14.83 7.81 1.79
CA ARG A 195 14.82 6.73 2.78
C ARG A 195 15.04 5.35 2.14
N GLY A 196 14.37 5.08 1.02
CA GLY A 196 14.57 3.86 0.26
C GLY A 196 16.01 3.74 -0.29
N ARG A 197 16.63 4.86 -0.67
CA ARG A 197 18.03 4.86 -1.15
C ARG A 197 19.04 4.57 -0.04
N GLU A 198 18.81 5.07 1.18
CA GLU A 198 19.57 4.65 2.37
C GLU A 198 19.47 3.14 2.60
N LEU A 199 18.25 2.60 2.51
CA LEU A 199 18.00 1.16 2.64
C LEU A 199 18.74 0.36 1.55
N LEU A 200 18.63 0.74 0.28
CA LEU A 200 19.35 0.11 -0.84
C LEU A 200 20.87 0.09 -0.62
N ALA A 201 21.49 1.24 -0.38
CA ALA A 201 22.94 1.34 -0.20
C ALA A 201 23.41 0.48 0.99
N SER A 202 22.63 0.43 2.07
CA SER A 202 22.94 -0.39 3.25
C SER A 202 22.79 -1.91 3.02
N LEU A 203 22.15 -2.34 1.92
CA LEU A 203 22.08 -3.74 1.50
C LEU A 203 23.18 -4.12 0.50
N GLU A 204 23.79 -3.17 -0.20
CA GLU A 204 24.92 -3.43 -1.10
C GLU A 204 26.27 -3.54 -0.36
N LEU A 205 26.37 -2.91 0.82
CA LEU A 205 27.58 -2.82 1.63
C LEU A 205 27.77 -3.99 2.63
N ALA A 206 27.01 -5.08 2.51
CA ALA A 206 26.98 -6.20 3.48
C ALA A 206 26.82 -7.57 2.82
#